data_AF-A0A9D4J2W5-F1
#
_entry.id   AF-A0A9D4J2W5-F1
#
_cell.length_a   1.000
_cell.length_b   1.000
_cell.length_c   1.000
_cell.angle_alpha   90.00
_cell.angle_beta   90.00
_cell.angle_gamma   90.00
#
_symmetry.space_group_name_H-M   'P 1'
#
loop_
_entity.id
_entity.type
_entity.pdbx_description
1 polymer ?
#
loop_
_entity_poly.entity_id
_entity_poly.type
_entity_poly.pdbx_seq_one_letter_code
_entity_poly.pdbx_strand_id
1 'polypeptide(L)'
;SSDLTLKELCIKIRDKMKTELYVLFLKKLQEFVGEGVGAMKDYVQNVMRDYFQNNSGVERTSVLGLFIRRMVLAFEKLSFTQVTDLYRKFERYYVAGVEQDEGQSLAGSLTDSAMSLSGIRFSRGRSLDPFQLAADRKLGEEVRGVNSQRQAEYFIQQQVFLLQHNPKEALPPADLQEKILEMLEANPELAEAHFLSYLNSLRVKEYCTAVHNLFHYFDRKTIFTLNKGQVQVKGQKEGEVHRRYAALNLAALHYRFGHKEEALAPLQEAIGMAQDANDNVCLQHALGWLHRLSEQGTAQTENLLERAVAKSSELMLPNLMSIGVQACARHNAFSAAKPCQVFEYLQKSDMLNCQHSQSGFMCTSFANKAALWHMYGKRECTSMLSQMILHLDTTEHSVYYNGESVCIAMCNLARIHAQMGQYNFALDIINCAKKRFPKKQAYSEIWMQTEQEVLFERTILNRKFGVAELAVLNLKAFNPLESQLRHAILCKEKGDITPALTELHKLLETCQVDKGDHSVTADFKCRVYLELGSLYRQTGNASSAQSYILESMTLAKTHHLEYMTALGAVQLASVQV
;
A
#
# COMPACT_ATOMS: atom_id res chain seq x y z
N SER A 1 -10.45 -10.99 -17.21
CA SER A 1 -10.27 -12.24 -16.46
C SER A 1 -9.05 -12.96 -16.98
N SER A 2 -8.40 -13.76 -16.13
CA SER A 2 -7.40 -14.73 -16.58
C SER A 2 -8.04 -15.80 -17.46
N ASP A 3 -7.21 -16.46 -18.27
CA ASP A 3 -7.62 -17.64 -19.02
C ASP A 3 -7.93 -18.78 -18.04
N LEU A 4 -8.98 -19.55 -18.35
CA LEU A 4 -9.42 -20.69 -17.55
C LEU A 4 -9.17 -21.97 -18.32
N THR A 5 -8.83 -23.04 -17.61
CA THR A 5 -8.87 -24.39 -18.20
C THR A 5 -10.29 -24.71 -18.66
N LEU A 6 -10.43 -25.59 -19.66
CA LEU A 6 -11.76 -25.96 -20.18
C LEU A 6 -12.64 -26.54 -19.05
N LYS A 7 -12.04 -27.28 -18.12
CA LYS A 7 -12.71 -27.83 -16.94
C LYS A 7 -13.27 -26.75 -16.02
N GLU A 8 -12.45 -25.78 -15.62
CA GLU A 8 -12.88 -24.66 -14.78
C GLU A 8 -13.97 -23.83 -15.45
N LEU A 9 -13.85 -23.62 -16.77
CA LEU A 9 -14.87 -22.94 -17.56
C LEU A 9 -16.18 -23.72 -17.53
N CYS A 10 -16.15 -25.02 -17.83
CA CYS A 10 -17.31 -25.91 -17.80
C CYS A 10 -18.00 -25.91 -16.43
N ILE A 11 -17.25 -25.96 -15.33
CA ILE A 11 -17.80 -25.89 -13.97
C ILE A 11 -18.52 -24.56 -13.74
N LYS A 12 -17.92 -23.43 -14.13
CA LYS A 12 -18.50 -22.09 -13.91
C LYS A 12 -19.76 -21.83 -14.73
N ILE A 13 -19.88 -22.44 -15.91
CA ILE A 13 -20.99 -22.17 -16.84
C ILE A 13 -22.13 -23.19 -16.73
N ARG A 14 -21.88 -24.41 -16.22
CA ARG A 14 -22.86 -25.51 -16.16
C ARG A 14 -24.16 -25.07 -15.48
N ASP A 15 -24.06 -24.38 -14.36
CA ASP A 15 -25.22 -23.97 -13.56
C ASP A 15 -25.81 -22.62 -13.99
N LYS A 16 -25.14 -21.90 -14.91
CA LYS A 16 -25.52 -20.54 -15.36
C LYS A 16 -26.11 -20.52 -16.77
N MET A 17 -25.88 -21.55 -17.58
CA MET A 17 -26.41 -21.68 -18.93
C MET A 17 -27.64 -22.59 -18.98
N LYS A 18 -28.54 -22.35 -19.93
CA LYS A 18 -29.59 -23.31 -20.27
C LYS A 18 -28.95 -24.61 -20.77
N THR A 19 -29.49 -25.74 -20.34
CA THR A 19 -28.94 -27.08 -20.65
C THR A 19 -28.76 -27.32 -22.15
N GLU A 20 -29.70 -26.88 -22.98
CA GLU A 20 -29.63 -27.00 -24.45
C GLU A 20 -28.43 -26.23 -25.05
N LEU A 21 -28.16 -25.02 -24.56
CA LEU A 21 -27.03 -24.20 -25.01
C LEU A 21 -25.70 -24.77 -24.53
N TYR A 22 -25.66 -25.34 -23.33
CA TYR A 22 -24.47 -25.99 -22.79
C TYR A 22 -24.08 -27.23 -23.62
N VAL A 23 -25.06 -28.07 -23.97
CA VAL A 23 -24.83 -29.23 -24.85
C VAL A 23 -24.38 -28.80 -26.24
N LEU A 24 -25.01 -27.77 -26.81
CA LEU A 24 -24.62 -27.21 -28.10
C LEU A 24 -23.19 -26.65 -28.08
N PHE A 25 -22.81 -25.96 -27.01
CA PHE A 25 -21.46 -25.43 -26.80
C PHE A 25 -20.41 -26.56 -26.81
N LEU A 26 -20.62 -27.62 -26.02
CA LEU A 26 -19.71 -28.76 -25.98
C LEU A 26 -19.60 -29.47 -27.33
N LYS A 27 -20.75 -29.68 -28.01
CA LYS A 27 -20.78 -30.26 -29.35
C LYS A 27 -19.99 -29.43 -30.35
N LYS A 28 -20.11 -28.10 -30.30
CA LYS A 28 -19.36 -27.20 -31.19
C LYS A 28 -17.85 -27.25 -30.95
N LEU A 29 -17.41 -27.38 -29.69
CA LEU A 29 -15.99 -27.57 -29.39
C LEU A 29 -15.46 -28.89 -29.96
N GLN A 30 -16.25 -29.97 -29.86
CA GLN A 30 -15.91 -31.28 -30.42
C GLN A 30 -15.83 -31.24 -31.96
N GLU A 31 -16.79 -30.57 -32.62
CA GLU A 31 -16.80 -30.37 -34.08
C GLU A 31 -15.51 -29.66 -34.55
N PHE A 32 -15.05 -28.63 -33.83
CA PHE A 32 -13.78 -27.97 -34.18
C PHE A 32 -12.58 -28.90 -34.15
N VAL A 33 -12.49 -29.81 -33.18
CA VAL A 33 -11.39 -30.78 -33.12
C VAL A 33 -11.51 -31.85 -34.22
N GLY A 34 -12.72 -32.27 -34.55
CA GLY A 34 -12.96 -33.29 -35.58
C GLY A 34 -12.75 -32.81 -37.02
N GLU A 35 -13.11 -31.56 -37.31
CA GLU A 35 -13.11 -31.01 -38.68
C GLU A 35 -11.85 -30.20 -39.02
N GLY A 36 -10.95 -30.00 -38.05
CA GLY A 36 -9.65 -29.38 -38.29
C GLY A 36 -9.67 -27.86 -38.39
N VAL A 37 -8.56 -27.31 -38.88
CA VAL A 37 -8.32 -25.85 -39.00
C VAL A 37 -9.38 -25.14 -39.86
N GLY A 38 -9.96 -25.85 -40.84
CA GLY A 38 -10.99 -25.32 -41.74
C GLY A 38 -12.25 -24.88 -40.98
N ALA A 39 -12.77 -25.73 -40.09
CA ALA A 39 -13.96 -25.44 -39.31
C ALA A 39 -13.81 -24.23 -38.38
N MET A 40 -12.63 -24.06 -37.77
CA MET A 40 -12.33 -22.87 -36.95
C MET A 40 -12.35 -21.60 -37.79
N LYS A 41 -11.75 -21.64 -39.00
CA LYS A 41 -11.72 -20.49 -39.91
C LYS A 41 -13.11 -20.14 -40.41
N ASP A 42 -13.89 -21.13 -40.84
CA ASP A 42 -15.25 -20.95 -41.35
C ASP A 42 -16.18 -20.42 -40.26
N TYR A 43 -16.02 -20.89 -39.02
CA TYR A 43 -16.76 -20.36 -37.88
C TYR A 43 -16.48 -18.87 -37.64
N VAL A 44 -15.20 -18.47 -37.60
CA VAL A 44 -14.84 -17.05 -37.40
C VAL A 44 -15.36 -16.18 -38.55
N GLN A 45 -15.33 -16.69 -39.79
CA GLN A 45 -15.89 -15.99 -40.95
C GLN A 45 -17.42 -15.86 -40.89
N ASN A 46 -18.12 -16.86 -40.39
CA ASN A 46 -19.57 -16.79 -40.19
C ASN A 46 -19.93 -15.81 -39.07
N VAL A 47 -19.22 -15.86 -37.92
CA VAL A 47 -19.37 -14.89 -36.84
C VAL A 47 -19.13 -13.46 -37.34
N MET A 48 -18.11 -13.27 -38.18
CA MET A 48 -17.83 -11.99 -38.82
C MET A 48 -19.01 -11.54 -39.70
N ARG A 49 -19.51 -12.42 -40.58
CA ARG A 49 -20.62 -12.11 -41.49
C ARG A 49 -21.87 -11.70 -40.72
N ASP A 50 -22.25 -12.48 -39.72
CA ASP A 50 -23.44 -12.24 -38.90
C ASP A 50 -23.32 -10.98 -38.04
N TYR A 51 -22.10 -10.67 -37.58
CA TYR A 51 -21.80 -9.44 -36.85
C TYR A 51 -21.88 -8.19 -37.73
N PHE A 52 -21.30 -8.22 -38.94
CA PHE A 52 -21.32 -7.06 -39.86
C PHE A 52 -22.65 -6.89 -40.62
N GLN A 53 -23.47 -7.93 -40.71
CA GLN A 53 -24.81 -7.86 -41.32
C GLN A 53 -25.93 -7.53 -40.31
N ASN A 54 -25.61 -7.25 -39.04
CA ASN A 54 -26.57 -6.98 -37.96
C ASN A 54 -27.56 -8.13 -37.66
N ASN A 55 -27.25 -9.35 -38.10
CA ASN A 55 -28.09 -10.53 -37.87
C ASN A 55 -27.83 -11.22 -36.51
N SER A 56 -26.78 -10.79 -35.79
CA SER A 56 -26.27 -11.45 -34.58
C SER A 56 -26.98 -11.06 -33.27
N GLY A 57 -27.92 -10.11 -33.28
CA GLY A 57 -28.57 -9.62 -32.06
C GLY A 57 -27.64 -8.89 -31.08
N VAL A 58 -26.38 -8.65 -31.46
CA VAL A 58 -25.37 -7.95 -30.65
C VAL A 58 -25.14 -6.56 -31.22
N GLU A 59 -25.38 -5.54 -30.39
CA GLU A 59 -25.12 -4.14 -30.74
C GLU A 59 -23.61 -3.88 -30.88
N ARG A 60 -23.18 -3.16 -31.93
CA ARG A 60 -21.75 -3.03 -32.29
C ARG A 60 -20.95 -2.21 -31.30
N THR A 61 -21.60 -1.27 -30.63
CA THR A 61 -21.02 -0.39 -29.60
C THR A 61 -21.04 -1.03 -28.21
N SER A 62 -21.75 -2.15 -28.03
CA SER A 62 -21.78 -2.87 -26.76
C SER A 62 -20.42 -3.49 -26.42
N VAL A 63 -20.20 -3.79 -25.13
CA VAL A 63 -18.97 -4.46 -24.66
C VAL A 63 -18.76 -5.79 -25.38
N LEU A 64 -19.84 -6.55 -25.63
CA LEU A 64 -19.79 -7.82 -26.36
C LEU A 64 -19.45 -7.59 -27.84
N GLY A 65 -20.05 -6.58 -28.48
CA GLY A 65 -19.71 -6.22 -29.87
C GLY A 65 -18.25 -5.80 -30.02
N LEU A 66 -17.75 -4.98 -29.09
CA LEU A 66 -16.33 -4.60 -29.06
C LEU A 66 -15.41 -5.81 -28.84
N PHE A 67 -15.80 -6.77 -28.01
CA PHE A 67 -15.05 -8.02 -27.80
C PHE A 67 -15.00 -8.85 -29.09
N ILE A 68 -16.15 -9.14 -29.70
CA ILE A 68 -16.25 -9.91 -30.96
C ILE A 68 -15.40 -9.23 -32.04
N ARG A 69 -15.57 -7.91 -32.24
CA ARG A 69 -14.79 -7.15 -33.23
C ARG A 69 -13.29 -7.27 -32.99
N ARG A 70 -12.84 -7.21 -31.73
CA ARG A 70 -11.42 -7.36 -31.37
C ARG A 70 -10.90 -8.75 -31.68
N MET A 71 -11.65 -9.80 -31.36
CA MET A 71 -11.25 -11.19 -31.61
C MET A 71 -11.16 -11.47 -33.11
N VAL A 72 -12.17 -11.03 -33.88
CA VAL A 72 -12.21 -11.18 -35.34
C VAL A 72 -11.03 -10.44 -36.00
N LEU A 73 -10.79 -9.17 -35.64
CA LEU A 73 -9.65 -8.41 -36.17
C LEU A 73 -8.29 -8.99 -35.77
N ALA A 74 -8.19 -9.59 -34.58
CA ALA A 74 -6.97 -10.28 -34.16
C ALA A 74 -6.74 -11.55 -34.99
N PHE A 75 -7.79 -12.32 -35.24
CA PHE A 75 -7.75 -13.54 -36.05
C PHE A 75 -7.39 -13.25 -37.51
N GLU A 76 -7.95 -12.21 -38.13
CA GLU A 76 -7.64 -11.82 -39.52
C GLU A 76 -6.17 -11.41 -39.73
N LYS A 77 -5.52 -10.91 -38.69
CA LYS A 77 -4.10 -10.54 -38.74
C LYS A 77 -3.15 -11.74 -38.66
N LEU A 78 -3.65 -12.92 -38.30
CA LEU A 78 -2.82 -14.12 -38.19
C LEU A 78 -2.48 -14.66 -39.58
N SER A 79 -1.21 -15.03 -39.77
CA SER A 79 -0.81 -15.83 -40.93
C SER A 79 -1.39 -17.24 -40.85
N PHE A 80 -1.45 -17.95 -41.98
CA PHE A 80 -1.95 -19.33 -41.99
C PHE A 80 -1.18 -20.25 -41.02
N THR A 81 0.14 -20.06 -40.91
CA THR A 81 0.99 -20.78 -39.93
C THR A 81 0.54 -20.50 -38.51
N GLN A 82 0.29 -19.23 -38.17
CA GLN A 82 -0.18 -18.82 -36.84
C GLN A 82 -1.59 -19.34 -36.53
N VAL A 83 -2.49 -19.39 -37.51
CA VAL A 83 -3.82 -20.00 -37.35
C VAL A 83 -3.71 -21.51 -37.09
N THR A 84 -2.79 -22.20 -37.79
CA THR A 84 -2.52 -23.62 -37.58
C THR A 84 -1.95 -23.88 -36.17
N ASP A 85 -1.06 -23.00 -35.69
CA ASP A 85 -0.53 -23.09 -34.34
C ASP A 85 -1.58 -22.77 -33.26
N LEU A 86 -2.46 -21.80 -33.52
CA LEU A 86 -3.61 -21.51 -32.65
C LEU A 86 -4.53 -22.72 -32.55
N TYR A 87 -4.85 -23.36 -33.69
CA TYR A 87 -5.64 -24.58 -33.73
C TYR A 87 -4.98 -25.71 -32.94
N ARG A 88 -3.67 -25.93 -33.11
CA ARG A 88 -2.91 -26.94 -32.36
C ARG A 88 -2.95 -26.68 -30.85
N LYS A 89 -2.86 -25.40 -30.43
CA LYS A 89 -3.01 -25.01 -29.02
C LYS A 89 -4.45 -25.25 -28.51
N PHE A 90 -5.46 -24.97 -29.33
CA PHE A 90 -6.85 -25.26 -29.01
C PHE A 90 -7.12 -26.76 -28.89
N GLU A 91 -6.58 -27.58 -29.79
CA GLU A 91 -6.67 -29.04 -29.74
C GLU A 91 -6.08 -29.58 -28.42
N ARG A 92 -4.88 -29.12 -28.05
CA ARG A 92 -4.26 -29.46 -26.75
C ARG A 92 -5.10 -29.00 -25.56
N TYR A 93 -5.67 -27.79 -25.63
CA TYR A 93 -6.55 -27.25 -24.59
C TYR A 93 -7.82 -28.09 -24.42
N TYR A 94 -8.41 -28.55 -25.53
CA TYR A 94 -9.59 -29.40 -25.52
C TYR A 94 -9.28 -30.78 -24.94
N VAL A 95 -8.22 -31.44 -25.44
CA VAL A 95 -7.80 -32.77 -24.97
C VAL A 95 -7.49 -32.76 -23.48
N ALA A 96 -6.68 -31.80 -23.00
CA ALA A 96 -6.36 -31.67 -21.58
C ALA A 96 -7.60 -31.42 -20.69
N GLY A 97 -8.64 -30.81 -21.23
CA GLY A 97 -9.91 -30.60 -20.55
C GLY A 97 -10.80 -31.84 -20.46
N VAL A 98 -10.64 -32.79 -21.39
CA VAL A 98 -11.44 -34.03 -21.48
C VAL A 98 -10.74 -35.19 -20.77
N GLU A 99 -9.42 -35.33 -20.88
CA GLU A 99 -8.64 -36.44 -20.28
C GLU A 99 -8.65 -36.46 -18.73
N GLN A 100 -8.88 -35.32 -18.07
CA GLN A 100 -8.93 -35.24 -16.60
C GLN A 100 -10.24 -35.78 -15.98
N ASP A 101 -11.21 -36.22 -16.79
CA ASP A 101 -12.49 -36.78 -16.31
C ASP A 101 -12.45 -38.31 -16.13
N GLU A 102 -11.53 -39.01 -16.82
CA GLU A 102 -11.41 -40.47 -16.72
C GLU A 102 -10.69 -40.96 -15.44
N GLY A 103 -9.92 -40.08 -14.78
CA GLY A 103 -9.10 -40.43 -13.61
C GLY A 103 -9.82 -40.44 -12.25
N GLN A 104 -11.10 -40.05 -12.17
CA GLN A 104 -11.84 -39.94 -10.89
C GLN A 104 -12.94 -40.99 -10.69
N SER A 105 -13.03 -42.03 -11.54
CA SER A 105 -14.04 -43.10 -11.43
C SER A 105 -13.49 -44.47 -10.99
N LEU A 106 -12.46 -44.51 -10.14
CA LEU A 106 -11.85 -45.78 -9.65
C LEU A 106 -11.61 -45.84 -8.14
N ALA A 107 -12.31 -45.03 -7.35
CA ALA A 107 -12.29 -45.12 -5.89
C ALA A 107 -13.71 -45.05 -5.31
N GLY A 108 -14.47 -46.15 -5.45
CA GLY A 108 -15.77 -46.24 -4.82
C GLY A 108 -16.58 -47.47 -5.23
N SER A 109 -16.17 -48.65 -4.77
CA SER A 109 -17.10 -49.66 -4.24
C SER A 109 -16.33 -50.90 -3.78
N LEU A 110 -16.07 -51.00 -2.47
CA LEU A 110 -15.70 -52.24 -1.80
C LEU A 110 -16.77 -52.55 -0.76
N THR A 111 -18.00 -52.84 -1.20
CA THR A 111 -19.00 -53.62 -0.45
C THR A 111 -20.05 -54.14 -1.42
N ASP A 112 -19.85 -55.34 -1.95
CA ASP A 112 -20.80 -56.45 -1.74
C ASP A 112 -20.36 -57.67 -2.55
N SER A 113 -19.90 -58.68 -1.81
CA SER A 113 -19.66 -60.02 -2.31
C SER A 113 -20.96 -60.81 -2.38
N ALA A 114 -21.07 -61.59 -3.45
CA ALA A 114 -21.80 -62.85 -3.55
C ALA A 114 -23.34 -62.82 -3.59
N MET A 115 -23.89 -63.02 -4.80
CA MET A 115 -24.77 -64.15 -5.17
C MET A 115 -25.54 -63.82 -6.45
N SER A 116 -25.31 -64.59 -7.51
CA SER A 116 -26.34 -65.21 -8.37
C SER A 116 -25.85 -65.39 -9.82
N LEU A 117 -25.45 -66.63 -10.09
CA LEU A 117 -25.40 -67.24 -11.42
C LEU A 117 -26.83 -67.62 -11.84
N SER A 118 -27.41 -66.90 -12.80
CA SER A 118 -28.37 -67.47 -13.75
C SER A 118 -28.69 -66.46 -14.85
N GLY A 119 -28.42 -66.83 -16.10
CA GLY A 119 -28.70 -66.00 -17.25
C GLY A 119 -30.18 -65.76 -17.49
N ILE A 120 -30.52 -64.53 -17.91
CA ILE A 120 -31.62 -64.17 -18.80
C ILE A 120 -31.19 -62.86 -19.48
N ARG A 121 -31.20 -62.86 -20.82
CA ARG A 121 -31.05 -61.63 -21.64
C ARG A 121 -32.35 -60.85 -21.57
N PHE A 122 -32.29 -59.56 -21.24
CA PHE A 122 -33.28 -58.59 -21.70
C PHE A 122 -32.58 -57.33 -22.22
N SER A 123 -32.76 -57.11 -23.52
CA SER A 123 -32.36 -55.93 -24.27
C SER A 123 -33.11 -54.71 -23.74
N ARG A 124 -32.40 -53.63 -23.35
CA ARG A 124 -33.02 -52.30 -23.25
C ARG A 124 -32.00 -51.19 -23.49
N GLY A 125 -32.22 -50.46 -24.58
CA GLY A 125 -31.84 -49.06 -24.77
C GLY A 125 -30.37 -48.76 -25.06
N ARG A 126 -30.03 -48.55 -26.34
CA ARG A 126 -28.86 -47.76 -26.74
C ARG A 126 -28.99 -46.35 -26.15
N SER A 127 -28.11 -45.95 -25.24
CA SER A 127 -27.71 -44.53 -25.14
C SER A 127 -26.51 -44.32 -26.06
N LEU A 128 -26.56 -43.24 -26.82
CA LEU A 128 -25.50 -42.79 -27.71
C LEU A 128 -24.42 -42.12 -26.86
N ASP A 129 -23.32 -42.81 -26.56
CA ASP A 129 -22.11 -42.21 -25.99
C ASP A 129 -21.22 -41.65 -27.12
N PRO A 130 -20.94 -40.33 -27.19
CA PRO A 130 -20.16 -39.73 -28.28
C PRO A 130 -18.62 -39.78 -28.12
N PHE A 131 -18.07 -40.58 -27.21
CA PHE A 131 -16.65 -40.51 -26.83
C PHE A 131 -15.91 -41.82 -27.07
N GLN A 132 -15.53 -42.05 -28.32
CA GLN A 132 -14.47 -42.99 -28.66
C GLN A 132 -13.83 -42.52 -29.96
N LEU A 133 -12.73 -41.76 -29.86
CA LEU A 133 -11.67 -41.60 -30.86
C LEU A 133 -10.72 -40.47 -30.42
N ALA A 134 -9.62 -40.81 -29.75
CA ALA A 134 -8.32 -40.11 -29.82
C ALA A 134 -7.31 -40.72 -28.82
N ALA A 135 -6.92 -41.97 -29.02
CA ALA A 135 -5.76 -42.55 -28.33
C ALA A 135 -4.64 -42.72 -29.37
N ASP A 136 -3.83 -41.67 -29.53
CA ASP A 136 -2.38 -41.78 -29.81
C ASP A 136 -1.82 -40.39 -30.16
N ARG A 137 -1.22 -39.71 -29.16
CA ARG A 137 -0.16 -38.72 -29.32
C ARG A 137 0.35 -38.32 -27.92
N LYS A 138 1.54 -38.81 -27.56
CA LYS A 138 2.24 -38.41 -26.32
C LYS A 138 2.45 -36.89 -26.29
N LEU A 139 1.95 -36.22 -25.25
CA LEU A 139 2.17 -34.81 -24.96
C LEU A 139 3.15 -34.66 -23.79
N GLY A 140 4.24 -33.92 -24.01
CA GLY A 140 5.09 -33.34 -22.98
C GLY A 140 5.01 -31.81 -23.05
N GLU A 141 5.12 -31.17 -21.89
CA GLU A 141 4.99 -29.75 -21.55
C GLU A 141 3.56 -29.26 -21.25
N GLU A 142 3.33 -29.02 -19.95
CA GLU A 142 2.20 -28.25 -19.44
C GLU A 142 2.14 -26.88 -20.12
N VAL A 143 0.98 -26.52 -20.63
CA VAL A 143 0.72 -25.20 -21.22
C VAL A 143 0.78 -24.15 -20.11
N ARG A 144 1.98 -23.63 -19.82
CA ARG A 144 2.13 -22.40 -19.01
C ARG A 144 1.37 -21.29 -19.72
N GLY A 145 0.31 -20.79 -19.09
CA GLY A 145 -0.56 -19.77 -19.66
C GLY A 145 0.22 -18.50 -19.97
N VAL A 146 0.39 -18.20 -21.26
CA VAL A 146 0.95 -16.92 -21.70
C VAL A 146 -0.11 -15.85 -21.47
N ASN A 147 0.03 -15.06 -20.41
CA ASN A 147 -0.89 -13.96 -20.13
C ASN A 147 -0.90 -12.98 -21.32
N SER A 148 -2.08 -12.68 -21.85
CA SER A 148 -2.22 -11.63 -22.86
C SER A 148 -1.80 -10.27 -22.29
N GLN A 149 -1.38 -9.34 -23.15
CA GLN A 149 -0.97 -8.00 -22.72
C GLN A 149 -2.01 -7.29 -21.84
N ARG A 150 -3.31 -7.43 -22.16
CA ARG A 150 -4.38 -6.84 -21.33
C ARG A 150 -4.58 -7.53 -19.99
N GLN A 151 -4.38 -8.84 -19.93
CA GLN A 151 -4.42 -9.57 -18.66
C GLN A 151 -3.25 -9.18 -17.78
N ALA A 152 -2.06 -9.03 -18.39
CA ALA A 152 -0.87 -8.50 -17.74
C ALA A 152 -1.11 -7.08 -17.19
N GLU A 153 -1.59 -6.15 -18.02
CA GLU A 153 -1.92 -4.78 -17.60
C GLU A 153 -2.98 -4.76 -16.48
N TYR A 154 -4.04 -5.55 -16.60
CA TYR A 154 -5.08 -5.65 -15.57
C TYR A 154 -4.54 -6.21 -14.25
N PHE A 155 -3.75 -7.28 -14.31
CA PHE A 155 -3.09 -7.85 -13.14
C PHE A 155 -2.18 -6.83 -12.46
N ILE A 156 -1.38 -6.09 -13.24
CA ILE A 156 -0.51 -5.03 -12.71
C ILE A 156 -1.35 -3.96 -12.01
N GLN A 157 -2.39 -3.43 -12.67
CA GLN A 157 -3.26 -2.40 -12.09
C GLN A 157 -3.91 -2.89 -10.79
N GLN A 158 -4.40 -4.13 -10.77
CA GLN A 158 -4.97 -4.73 -9.57
C GLN A 158 -3.93 -4.83 -8.44
N GLN A 159 -2.72 -5.32 -8.72
CA GLN A 159 -1.66 -5.42 -7.70
C GLN A 159 -1.16 -4.04 -7.25
N VAL A 160 -1.07 -3.04 -8.13
CA VAL A 160 -0.74 -1.66 -7.74
C VAL A 160 -1.81 -1.11 -6.78
N PHE A 161 -3.09 -1.28 -7.10
CA PHE A 161 -4.20 -0.89 -6.23
C PHE A 161 -4.11 -1.58 -4.87
N LEU A 162 -3.92 -2.90 -4.84
CA LEU A 162 -3.78 -3.65 -3.58
C LEU A 162 -2.57 -3.18 -2.78
N LEU A 163 -1.41 -2.97 -3.40
CA LEU A 163 -0.21 -2.48 -2.71
C LEU A 163 -0.39 -1.07 -2.10
N GLN A 164 -1.25 -0.23 -2.66
CA GLN A 164 -1.53 1.11 -2.16
C GLN A 164 -2.68 1.14 -1.13
N HIS A 165 -3.74 0.36 -1.38
CA HIS A 165 -4.98 0.39 -0.62
C HIS A 165 -4.99 -0.64 0.52
N ASN A 166 -4.55 -1.87 0.27
CA ASN A 166 -4.49 -2.94 1.26
C ASN A 166 -3.36 -3.94 0.96
N PRO A 167 -2.13 -3.65 1.44
CA PRO A 167 -0.95 -4.47 1.14
C PRO A 167 -1.05 -5.93 1.59
N LYS A 168 -1.97 -6.24 2.52
CA LYS A 168 -2.20 -7.59 3.03
C LYS A 168 -2.94 -8.48 2.03
N GLU A 169 -3.78 -7.90 1.18
CA GLU A 169 -4.51 -8.63 0.14
C GLU A 169 -3.72 -8.73 -1.18
N ALA A 170 -2.65 -7.95 -1.33
CA ALA A 170 -1.69 -8.12 -2.42
C ALA A 170 -0.97 -9.47 -2.30
N LEU A 171 -0.48 -9.98 -3.43
CA LEU A 171 0.34 -11.20 -3.43
C LEU A 171 1.58 -11.03 -2.53
N PRO A 172 2.03 -12.10 -1.84
CA PRO A 172 3.26 -12.06 -1.06
C PRO A 172 4.47 -11.55 -1.88
N PRO A 173 5.47 -10.91 -1.25
CA PRO A 173 6.64 -10.35 -1.95
C PRO A 173 7.34 -11.28 -2.93
N ALA A 174 7.59 -12.53 -2.53
CA ALA A 174 8.26 -13.52 -3.37
C ALA A 174 7.39 -13.92 -4.55
N ASP A 175 6.15 -14.36 -4.29
CA ASP A 175 5.20 -14.81 -5.30
C ASP A 175 4.87 -13.71 -6.31
N LEU A 176 4.74 -12.46 -5.85
CA LEU A 176 4.52 -11.32 -6.73
C LEU A 176 5.74 -11.09 -7.63
N GLN A 177 6.96 -11.22 -7.09
CA GLN A 177 8.18 -11.03 -7.87
C GLN A 177 8.33 -12.13 -8.93
N GLU A 178 8.07 -13.38 -8.57
CA GLU A 178 8.06 -14.51 -9.51
C GLU A 178 7.06 -14.26 -10.64
N LYS A 179 5.84 -13.84 -10.31
CA LYS A 179 4.82 -13.52 -11.33
C LYS A 179 5.24 -12.37 -12.24
N ILE A 180 5.91 -11.35 -11.70
CA ILE A 180 6.45 -10.24 -12.49
C ILE A 180 7.54 -10.73 -13.44
N LEU A 181 8.44 -11.60 -12.98
CA LEU A 181 9.51 -12.17 -13.81
C LEU A 181 8.93 -13.01 -14.95
N GLU A 182 7.95 -13.88 -14.68
CA GLU A 182 7.23 -14.63 -15.73
C GLU A 182 6.59 -13.70 -16.78
N MET A 183 6.02 -12.58 -16.34
CA MET A 183 5.41 -11.59 -17.23
C MET A 183 6.44 -10.85 -18.09
N LEU A 184 7.62 -10.56 -17.53
CA LEU A 184 8.73 -9.93 -18.23
C LEU A 184 9.43 -10.87 -19.20
N GLU A 185 9.53 -12.17 -18.88
CA GLU A 185 10.01 -13.21 -19.80
C GLU A 185 9.09 -13.32 -21.03
N ALA A 186 7.77 -13.28 -20.81
CA ALA A 186 6.79 -13.30 -21.89
C ALA A 186 6.74 -11.98 -22.69
N ASN A 187 6.93 -10.83 -22.03
CA ASN A 187 6.84 -9.50 -22.63
C ASN A 187 7.92 -8.53 -22.08
N PRO A 188 9.15 -8.54 -22.62
CA PRO A 188 10.27 -7.73 -22.10
C PRO A 188 10.07 -6.20 -22.19
N GLU A 189 9.18 -5.75 -23.08
CA GLU A 189 8.85 -4.34 -23.31
C GLU A 189 7.81 -3.77 -22.33
N LEU A 190 7.27 -4.60 -21.42
CA LEU A 190 6.23 -4.20 -20.47
C LEU A 190 6.82 -3.35 -19.34
N ALA A 191 6.94 -2.04 -19.56
CA ALA A 191 7.51 -1.10 -18.59
C ALA A 191 6.77 -1.15 -17.24
N GLU A 192 5.45 -1.21 -17.24
CA GLU A 192 4.60 -1.22 -16.04
C GLU A 192 4.94 -2.36 -15.06
N ALA A 193 5.44 -3.49 -15.56
CA ALA A 193 5.89 -4.59 -14.71
C ALA A 193 7.14 -4.22 -13.87
N HIS A 194 8.05 -3.42 -14.44
CA HIS A 194 9.18 -2.87 -13.68
C HIS A 194 8.73 -1.86 -12.61
N PHE A 195 7.71 -1.05 -12.89
CA PHE A 195 7.15 -0.15 -11.88
C PHE A 195 6.50 -0.93 -10.73
N LEU A 196 5.79 -2.03 -11.03
CA LEU A 196 5.27 -2.93 -10.01
C LEU A 196 6.38 -3.59 -9.19
N SER A 197 7.47 -4.01 -9.85
CA SER A 197 8.68 -4.54 -9.19
C SER A 197 9.33 -3.50 -8.25
N TYR A 198 9.35 -2.23 -8.67
CA TYR A 198 9.78 -1.10 -7.83
C TYR A 198 8.89 -0.95 -6.59
N LEU A 199 7.56 -0.94 -6.73
CA LEU A 199 6.64 -0.88 -5.59
C LEU A 199 6.76 -2.11 -4.67
N ASN A 200 6.98 -3.30 -5.25
CA ASN A 200 7.25 -4.53 -4.52
C ASN A 200 8.54 -4.42 -3.68
N SER A 201 9.59 -3.84 -4.26
CA SER A 201 10.87 -3.62 -3.59
C SER A 201 10.76 -2.57 -2.47
N LEU A 202 9.96 -1.53 -2.68
CA LEU A 202 9.68 -0.52 -1.65
C LEU A 202 9.01 -1.13 -0.41
N ARG A 203 8.03 -2.03 -0.56
CA ARG A 203 7.33 -2.62 0.60
C ARG A 203 8.20 -3.53 1.45
N VAL A 204 9.26 -4.10 0.89
CA VAL A 204 10.25 -4.93 1.62
C VAL A 204 11.51 -4.16 2.02
N LYS A 205 11.58 -2.86 1.70
CA LYS A 205 12.74 -1.99 1.98
C LYS A 205 14.04 -2.45 1.31
N GLU A 206 13.95 -2.96 0.09
CA GLU A 206 15.11 -3.35 -0.73
C GLU A 206 15.53 -2.19 -1.66
N TYR A 207 16.49 -1.40 -1.21
CA TYR A 207 16.90 -0.15 -1.87
C TYR A 207 17.46 -0.38 -3.29
N CYS A 208 18.48 -1.23 -3.43
CA CYS A 208 19.19 -1.43 -4.69
C CYS A 208 18.25 -1.91 -5.81
N THR A 209 17.39 -2.87 -5.49
CA THR A 209 16.40 -3.42 -6.43
C THR A 209 15.31 -2.39 -6.76
N ALA A 210 14.90 -1.56 -5.79
CA ALA A 210 13.94 -0.47 -6.05
C ALA A 210 14.51 0.55 -7.04
N VAL A 211 15.75 1.01 -6.84
CA VAL A 211 16.43 1.97 -7.72
C VAL A 211 16.57 1.40 -9.13
N HIS A 212 17.06 0.16 -9.23
CA HIS A 212 17.26 -0.51 -10.52
C HIS A 212 15.97 -0.65 -11.33
N ASN A 213 14.87 -1.07 -10.69
CA ASN A 213 13.57 -1.19 -11.35
C ASN A 213 12.95 0.15 -11.71
N LEU A 214 13.19 1.20 -10.91
CA LEU A 214 12.73 2.55 -11.20
C LEU A 214 13.37 3.08 -12.49
N PHE A 215 14.69 2.96 -12.64
CA PHE A 215 15.39 3.34 -13.87
C PHE A 215 14.88 2.53 -15.06
N HIS A 216 14.77 1.21 -14.91
CA HIS A 216 14.25 0.34 -15.97
C HIS A 216 12.83 0.69 -16.45
N TYR A 217 11.97 1.18 -15.57
CA TYR A 217 10.65 1.68 -15.94
C TYR A 217 10.74 2.94 -16.80
N PHE A 218 11.47 3.96 -16.33
CA PHE A 218 11.55 5.25 -17.00
C PHE A 218 12.37 5.21 -18.30
N ASP A 219 13.43 4.40 -18.36
CA ASP A 219 14.23 4.20 -19.58
C ASP A 219 13.38 3.58 -20.69
N ARG A 220 12.63 2.51 -20.38
CA ARG A 220 11.73 1.86 -21.35
C ARG A 220 10.61 2.78 -21.81
N LYS A 221 10.02 3.57 -20.90
CA LYS A 221 9.04 4.59 -21.28
C LYS A 221 9.64 5.62 -22.23
N THR A 222 10.86 6.06 -21.96
CA THR A 222 11.57 7.02 -22.83
C THR A 222 11.85 6.42 -24.21
N ILE A 223 12.35 5.19 -24.28
CA ILE A 223 12.66 4.49 -25.55
C ILE A 223 11.38 4.23 -26.36
N PHE A 224 10.31 3.76 -25.72
CA PHE A 224 9.03 3.50 -26.37
C PHE A 224 8.45 4.76 -27.02
N THR A 225 8.52 5.89 -26.32
CA THR A 225 8.08 7.20 -26.81
C THR A 225 8.92 7.68 -27.99
N LEU A 226 10.24 7.45 -27.97
CA LEU A 226 11.13 7.76 -29.10
C LEU A 226 10.83 6.88 -30.34
N ASN A 227 10.57 5.60 -30.14
CA ASN A 227 10.33 4.63 -31.22
C ASN A 227 8.98 4.79 -31.91
N LYS A 228 7.95 5.31 -31.21
CA LYS A 228 6.61 5.48 -31.78
C LYS A 228 6.45 6.67 -32.73
N GLY A 229 7.49 7.48 -32.94
CA GLY A 229 7.48 8.58 -33.91
C GLY A 229 6.25 9.49 -33.77
N GLN A 230 5.71 9.65 -32.55
CA GLN A 230 4.53 10.47 -32.34
C GLN A 230 4.87 11.91 -32.70
N VAL A 231 4.15 12.38 -33.72
CA VAL A 231 4.17 13.68 -34.37
C VAL A 231 4.53 14.78 -33.38
N GLN A 232 5.57 15.54 -33.73
CA GLN A 232 5.89 16.83 -33.14
C GLN A 232 4.66 17.75 -33.16
N VAL A 233 3.85 17.71 -32.12
CA VAL A 233 2.93 18.80 -31.80
C VAL A 233 3.72 19.76 -30.92
N LYS A 234 4.01 20.93 -31.49
CA LYS A 234 4.69 22.09 -30.91
C LYS A 234 4.83 22.06 -29.38
N GLY A 235 6.06 21.86 -28.90
CA GLY A 235 6.54 22.46 -27.64
C GLY A 235 7.11 21.53 -26.57
N GLN A 236 6.84 20.22 -26.58
CA GLN A 236 7.35 19.33 -25.52
C GLN A 236 7.78 17.99 -26.10
N LYS A 237 9.07 17.64 -25.98
CA LYS A 237 9.51 16.29 -26.31
C LYS A 237 9.00 15.36 -25.21
N GLU A 238 8.07 14.46 -25.50
CA GLU A 238 7.48 13.55 -24.49
C GLU A 238 8.54 12.70 -23.74
N GLY A 239 9.69 12.42 -24.35
CA GLY A 239 10.85 11.81 -23.66
C GLY A 239 11.43 12.66 -22.52
N GLU A 240 11.28 13.98 -22.56
CA GLU A 240 11.67 14.88 -21.46
C GLU A 240 10.67 14.80 -20.29
N VAL A 241 9.40 14.48 -20.54
CA VAL A 241 8.38 14.27 -19.50
C VAL A 241 8.80 13.12 -18.59
N HIS A 242 9.17 11.97 -19.16
CA HIS A 242 9.56 10.79 -18.38
C HIS A 242 10.78 11.05 -17.50
N ARG A 243 11.76 11.82 -17.97
CA ARG A 243 12.94 12.19 -17.17
C ARG A 243 12.59 13.04 -15.94
N ARG A 244 11.67 14.00 -16.10
CA ARG A 244 11.18 14.83 -14.97
C ARG A 244 10.57 13.97 -13.86
N TYR A 245 9.67 13.08 -14.24
CA TYR A 245 9.03 12.16 -13.30
C TYR A 245 10.01 11.11 -12.76
N ALA A 246 11.06 10.75 -13.49
CA ALA A 246 12.13 9.88 -13.00
C ALA A 246 12.90 10.54 -11.86
N ALA A 247 13.39 11.77 -12.05
CA ALA A 247 14.08 12.54 -11.02
C ALA A 247 13.19 12.77 -9.79
N LEU A 248 11.91 13.12 -10.00
CA LEU A 248 10.93 13.28 -8.93
C LEU A 248 10.71 11.98 -8.12
N ASN A 249 10.56 10.85 -8.80
CA ASN A 249 10.37 9.56 -8.11
C ASN A 249 11.65 9.07 -7.44
N LEU A 250 12.83 9.40 -7.97
CA LEU A 250 14.11 9.12 -7.32
C LEU A 250 14.25 9.91 -6.02
N ALA A 251 13.87 11.20 -6.00
CA ALA A 251 13.80 11.98 -4.78
C ALA A 251 12.83 11.37 -3.76
N ALA A 252 11.65 10.96 -4.20
CA ALA A 252 10.67 10.27 -3.35
C ALA A 252 11.20 8.93 -2.80
N LEU A 253 11.99 8.20 -3.60
CA LEU A 253 12.65 6.96 -3.19
C LEU A 253 13.66 7.25 -2.08
N HIS A 254 14.61 8.17 -2.31
CA HIS A 254 15.60 8.56 -1.30
C HIS A 254 14.94 8.98 0.02
N TYR A 255 13.89 9.81 -0.06
CA TYR A 255 13.13 10.22 1.13
C TYR A 255 12.53 9.03 1.89
N ARG A 256 11.92 8.05 1.19
CA ARG A 256 11.32 6.86 1.82
C ARG A 256 12.33 5.97 2.53
N PHE A 257 13.60 5.99 2.11
CA PHE A 257 14.69 5.27 2.76
C PHE A 257 15.41 6.10 3.85
N GLY A 258 14.98 7.33 4.10
CA GLY A 258 15.58 8.22 5.10
C GLY A 258 16.80 9.00 4.60
N HIS A 259 17.15 8.90 3.31
CA HIS A 259 18.24 9.61 2.66
C HIS A 259 17.81 11.05 2.32
N LYS A 260 17.57 11.87 3.34
CA LYS A 260 17.00 13.22 3.16
C LYS A 260 17.92 14.14 2.36
N GLU A 261 19.23 14.10 2.62
CA GLU A 261 20.21 14.96 1.94
C GLU A 261 20.32 14.57 0.46
N GLU A 262 20.41 13.27 0.18
CA GLU A 262 20.49 12.72 -1.17
C GLU A 262 19.20 12.91 -1.96
N ALA A 263 18.04 13.07 -1.30
CA ALA A 263 16.78 13.39 -1.96
C ALA A 263 16.74 14.81 -2.53
N LEU A 264 17.54 15.75 -2.01
CA LEU A 264 17.50 17.16 -2.43
C LEU A 264 18.02 17.35 -3.86
N ALA A 265 19.13 16.71 -4.23
CA ALA A 265 19.73 16.83 -5.55
C ALA A 265 18.78 16.40 -6.71
N PRO A 266 18.21 15.17 -6.72
CA PRO A 266 17.26 14.78 -7.76
C PRO A 266 15.95 15.59 -7.70
N LEU A 267 15.57 16.13 -6.53
CA LEU A 267 14.42 17.00 -6.42
C LEU A 267 14.66 18.37 -7.08
N GLN A 268 15.83 18.96 -6.87
CA GLN A 268 16.23 20.22 -7.52
C GLN A 268 16.32 20.05 -9.04
N GLU A 269 16.85 18.92 -9.51
CA GLU A 269 16.85 18.56 -10.92
C GLU A 269 15.42 18.46 -11.48
N ALA A 270 14.53 17.75 -10.78
CA ALA A 270 13.11 17.65 -11.18
C ALA A 270 12.42 19.01 -11.25
N ILE A 271 12.71 19.93 -10.32
CA ILE A 271 12.19 21.30 -10.33
C ILE A 271 12.71 22.07 -11.54
N GLY A 272 14.02 22.05 -11.80
CA GLY A 272 14.63 22.76 -12.93
C GLY A 272 14.04 22.28 -14.26
N MET A 273 14.00 20.96 -14.46
CA MET A 273 13.42 20.39 -15.68
C MET A 273 11.92 20.69 -15.82
N ALA A 274 11.16 20.75 -14.73
CA ALA A 274 9.74 21.11 -14.76
C ALA A 274 9.52 22.59 -15.10
N GLN A 275 10.37 23.49 -14.60
CA GLN A 275 10.36 24.91 -14.93
C GLN A 275 10.70 25.15 -16.41
N ASP A 276 11.78 24.52 -16.91
CA ASP A 276 12.19 24.64 -18.31
C ASP A 276 11.09 24.19 -19.29
N ALA A 277 10.32 23.17 -18.90
CA ALA A 277 9.24 22.63 -19.71
C ALA A 277 7.86 23.26 -19.47
N ASN A 278 7.74 24.22 -18.54
CA ASN A 278 6.47 24.78 -18.05
C ASN A 278 5.46 23.72 -17.57
N ASP A 279 5.95 22.63 -16.98
CA ASP A 279 5.13 21.53 -16.44
C ASP A 279 4.69 21.85 -15.00
N ASN A 280 3.59 22.59 -14.89
CA ASN A 280 3.07 23.04 -13.60
C ASN A 280 2.63 21.90 -12.68
N VAL A 281 2.19 20.76 -13.24
CA VAL A 281 1.74 19.60 -12.43
C VAL A 281 2.94 18.92 -11.78
N CYS A 282 3.99 18.62 -12.55
CA CYS A 282 5.23 18.07 -12.01
C CYS A 282 5.84 19.00 -10.96
N LEU A 283 5.80 20.32 -11.20
CA LEU A 283 6.27 21.32 -10.25
C LEU A 283 5.48 21.27 -8.92
N GLN A 284 4.15 21.12 -8.95
CA GLN A 284 3.37 20.99 -7.71
C GLN A 284 3.71 19.72 -6.94
N HIS A 285 3.93 18.59 -7.62
CA HIS A 285 4.41 17.39 -6.96
C HIS A 285 5.81 17.58 -6.34
N ALA A 286 6.72 18.27 -7.04
CA ALA A 286 8.06 18.55 -6.55
C ALA A 286 8.04 19.49 -5.32
N LEU A 287 7.24 20.55 -5.34
CA LEU A 287 7.02 21.42 -4.18
C LEU A 287 6.37 20.65 -3.01
N GLY A 288 5.51 19.68 -3.33
CA GLY A 288 4.98 18.70 -2.39
C GLY A 288 6.02 17.81 -1.71
N TRP A 289 7.18 17.58 -2.33
CA TRP A 289 8.31 16.91 -1.68
C TRP A 289 9.25 17.89 -0.99
N LEU A 290 9.44 19.08 -1.59
CA LEU A 290 10.34 20.10 -1.07
C LEU A 290 9.96 20.50 0.34
N HIS A 291 8.68 20.77 0.62
CA HIS A 291 8.25 21.12 1.97
C HIS A 291 8.50 20.02 3.01
N ARG A 292 8.58 18.74 2.61
CA ARG A 292 8.86 17.62 3.52
C ARG A 292 10.34 17.50 3.85
N LEU A 293 11.19 18.03 2.97
CA LEU A 293 12.64 18.11 3.13
C LEU A 293 13.09 19.43 3.74
N SER A 294 12.26 20.48 3.64
CA SER A 294 12.49 21.78 4.28
C SER A 294 12.19 21.76 5.78
N GLU A 295 12.84 22.69 6.48
CA GLU A 295 12.66 22.92 7.91
C GLU A 295 11.22 23.37 8.20
N GLN A 296 10.52 22.63 9.07
CA GLN A 296 9.18 23.03 9.53
C GLN A 296 9.29 24.27 10.42
N GLY A 297 8.17 24.93 10.73
CA GLY A 297 8.18 26.08 11.64
C GLY A 297 8.74 27.40 11.09
N THR A 298 9.37 27.39 9.91
CA THR A 298 9.99 28.58 9.29
C THR A 298 9.04 29.33 8.34
N ALA A 299 9.18 30.66 8.29
CA ALA A 299 8.41 31.50 7.36
C ALA A 299 8.66 31.16 5.88
N GLN A 300 9.83 30.61 5.55
CA GLN A 300 10.13 30.17 4.18
C GLN A 300 9.26 28.98 3.78
N THR A 301 9.15 27.98 4.66
CA THR A 301 8.32 26.79 4.43
C THR A 301 6.83 27.15 4.43
N GLU A 302 6.39 28.10 5.28
CA GLU A 302 5.02 28.63 5.26
C GLU A 302 4.67 29.22 3.88
N ASN A 303 5.49 30.16 3.39
CA ASN A 303 5.31 30.79 2.07
C ASN A 303 5.29 29.76 0.93
N LEU A 304 6.14 28.74 1.01
CA LEU A 304 6.19 27.67 0.01
C LEU A 304 4.91 26.84 0.01
N LEU A 305 4.41 26.46 1.20
CA LEU A 305 3.19 25.69 1.37
C LEU A 305 1.96 26.45 0.88
N GLU A 306 1.81 27.73 1.24
CA GLU A 306 0.68 28.55 0.80
C GLU A 306 0.64 28.69 -0.72
N ARG A 307 1.79 28.96 -1.35
CA ARG A 307 1.90 29.03 -2.82
C ARG A 307 1.57 27.69 -3.47
N ALA A 308 2.02 26.57 -2.90
CA ALA A 308 1.75 25.24 -3.43
C ALA A 308 0.24 24.90 -3.33
N VAL A 309 -0.42 25.25 -2.22
CA VAL A 309 -1.86 25.05 -2.05
C VAL A 309 -2.66 25.92 -3.03
N ALA A 310 -2.34 27.21 -3.13
CA ALA A 310 -2.99 28.12 -4.06
C ALA A 310 -2.86 27.64 -5.51
N LYS A 311 -1.64 27.24 -5.91
CA LYS A 311 -1.39 26.76 -7.27
C LYS A 311 -2.04 25.41 -7.54
N SER A 312 -2.08 24.50 -6.57
CA SER A 312 -2.81 23.23 -6.69
C SER A 312 -4.31 23.43 -6.84
N SER A 313 -4.88 24.46 -6.18
CA SER A 313 -6.27 24.86 -6.36
C SER A 313 -6.54 25.42 -7.77
N GLU A 314 -5.65 26.27 -8.29
CA GLU A 314 -5.78 26.80 -9.67
C GLU A 314 -5.73 25.69 -10.72
N LEU A 315 -4.89 24.67 -10.50
CA LEU A 315 -4.72 23.53 -11.41
C LEU A 315 -5.76 22.42 -11.21
N MET A 316 -6.71 22.58 -10.27
CA MET A 316 -7.73 21.59 -9.95
C MET A 316 -7.13 20.22 -9.57
N LEU A 317 -6.11 20.22 -8.72
CA LEU A 317 -5.42 19.02 -8.23
C LEU A 317 -5.83 18.71 -6.77
N PRO A 318 -6.98 18.05 -6.54
CA PRO A 318 -7.55 17.91 -5.20
C PRO A 318 -6.67 17.12 -4.23
N ASN A 319 -5.96 16.09 -4.71
CA ASN A 319 -5.09 15.27 -3.88
C ASN A 319 -3.93 16.11 -3.32
N LEU A 320 -3.29 16.91 -4.18
CA LEU A 320 -2.19 17.77 -3.79
C LEU A 320 -2.66 18.93 -2.92
N MET A 321 -3.83 19.49 -3.21
CA MET A 321 -4.45 20.51 -2.36
C MET A 321 -4.73 19.96 -0.96
N SER A 322 -5.32 18.77 -0.85
CA SER A 322 -5.63 18.13 0.44
C SER A 322 -4.34 17.85 1.24
N ILE A 323 -3.31 17.28 0.61
CA ILE A 323 -2.02 17.03 1.25
C ILE A 323 -1.37 18.36 1.68
N GLY A 324 -1.38 19.37 0.81
CA GLY A 324 -0.80 20.69 1.08
C GLY A 324 -1.47 21.37 2.27
N VAL A 325 -2.80 21.35 2.32
CA VAL A 325 -3.57 21.91 3.45
C VAL A 325 -3.29 21.15 4.76
N GLN A 326 -3.17 19.81 4.72
CA GLN A 326 -2.75 19.04 5.89
C GLN A 326 -1.31 19.34 6.33
N ALA A 327 -0.40 19.62 5.38
CA ALA A 327 0.95 20.05 5.67
C ALA A 327 0.99 21.46 6.29
N CYS A 328 0.18 22.41 5.81
CA CYS A 328 -0.02 23.72 6.45
C CYS A 328 -0.49 23.57 7.91
N ALA A 329 -1.47 22.70 8.17
CA ALA A 329 -1.95 22.45 9.52
C ALA A 329 -0.83 21.92 10.43
N ARG A 330 -0.06 20.94 9.94
CA ARG A 330 1.09 20.38 10.69
C ARG A 330 2.18 21.43 10.93
N HIS A 331 2.52 22.23 9.92
CA HIS A 331 3.49 23.31 10.03
C HIS A 331 3.08 24.31 11.13
N ASN A 332 1.84 24.82 11.04
CA ASN A 332 1.29 25.79 12.00
C ASN A 332 1.25 25.23 13.43
N ALA A 333 0.97 23.94 13.58
CA ALA A 333 1.00 23.29 14.89
C ALA A 333 2.41 23.29 15.52
N PHE A 334 3.46 23.11 14.71
CA PHE A 334 4.85 23.23 15.18
C PHE A 334 5.25 24.69 15.45
N SER A 335 4.74 25.65 14.68
CA SER A 335 4.95 27.10 14.88
C SER A 335 4.17 27.70 16.06
N ALA A 336 3.62 26.88 16.95
CA ALA A 336 2.83 27.32 18.11
C ALA A 336 1.58 28.15 17.74
N ALA A 337 1.00 27.92 16.56
CA ALA A 337 -0.28 28.54 16.19
C ALA A 337 -1.41 28.01 17.08
N LYS A 338 -2.48 28.81 17.21
CA LYS A 338 -3.63 28.45 18.03
C LYS A 338 -4.30 27.18 17.47
N PRO A 339 -4.71 26.22 18.32
CA PRO A 339 -5.34 24.98 17.86
C PRO A 339 -6.54 25.22 16.94
N CYS A 340 -7.38 26.22 17.24
CA CYS A 340 -8.53 26.55 16.40
C CYS A 340 -8.15 26.87 14.94
N GLN A 341 -7.06 27.61 14.72
CA GLN A 341 -6.58 27.94 13.38
C GLN A 341 -6.04 26.69 12.66
N VAL A 342 -5.31 25.83 13.39
CA VAL A 342 -4.81 24.55 12.85
C VAL A 342 -5.96 23.66 12.39
N PHE A 343 -7.03 23.55 13.19
CA PHE A 343 -8.19 22.73 12.86
C PHE A 343 -9.05 23.31 11.72
N GLU A 344 -9.02 24.63 11.48
CA GLU A 344 -9.66 25.25 10.32
C GLU A 344 -9.06 24.75 9.00
N TYR A 345 -7.72 24.62 8.93
CA TYR A 345 -7.06 24.00 7.77
C TYR A 345 -7.50 22.55 7.58
N LEU A 346 -7.53 21.75 8.65
CA LEU A 346 -7.95 20.34 8.56
C LEU A 346 -9.42 20.19 8.14
N GLN A 347 -10.29 21.12 8.54
CA GLN A 347 -11.68 21.14 8.08
C GLN A 347 -11.78 21.41 6.57
N LYS A 348 -10.95 22.31 6.02
CA LYS A 348 -10.85 22.54 4.58
C LYS A 348 -10.40 21.27 3.84
N SER A 349 -9.43 20.54 4.38
CA SER A 349 -8.99 19.25 3.81
C SER A 349 -10.10 18.20 3.81
N ASP A 350 -10.86 18.08 4.91
CA ASP A 350 -11.96 17.11 4.99
C ASP A 350 -13.06 17.39 3.96
N MET A 351 -13.41 18.66 3.76
CA MET A 351 -14.39 19.04 2.75
C MET A 351 -13.96 18.59 1.35
N LEU A 352 -12.68 18.81 1.00
CA LEU A 352 -12.11 18.35 -0.28
C LEU A 352 -12.13 16.82 -0.38
N ASN A 353 -11.72 16.11 0.67
CA ASN A 353 -11.68 14.65 0.66
C ASN A 353 -13.08 14.04 0.45
N CYS A 354 -14.10 14.61 1.09
CA CYS A 354 -15.50 14.20 0.91
C CYS A 354 -16.00 14.50 -0.52
N GLN A 355 -15.70 15.68 -1.06
CA GLN A 355 -16.11 16.06 -2.42
C GLN A 355 -15.54 15.12 -3.49
N HIS A 356 -14.32 14.61 -3.28
CA HIS A 356 -13.63 13.74 -4.25
C HIS A 356 -13.68 12.25 -3.89
N SER A 357 -14.44 11.85 -2.87
CA SER A 357 -14.62 10.44 -2.43
C SER A 357 -13.30 9.71 -2.13
N GLN A 358 -12.36 10.38 -1.46
CA GLN A 358 -11.00 9.85 -1.28
C GLN A 358 -10.81 9.19 0.10
N SER A 359 -11.16 7.91 0.20
CA SER A 359 -11.14 7.13 1.44
C SER A 359 -9.78 7.15 2.16
N GLY A 360 -8.69 6.90 1.44
CA GLY A 360 -7.34 6.93 2.02
C GLY A 360 -6.94 8.30 2.59
N PHE A 361 -7.30 9.39 1.90
CA PHE A 361 -7.01 10.75 2.38
C PHE A 361 -7.89 11.15 3.57
N MET A 362 -9.14 10.68 3.64
CA MET A 362 -9.99 10.83 4.83
C MET A 362 -9.35 10.15 6.05
N CYS A 363 -8.88 8.91 5.93
CA CYS A 363 -8.19 8.22 7.02
C CYS A 363 -6.92 8.96 7.45
N THR A 364 -6.17 9.51 6.49
CA THR A 364 -4.95 10.29 6.76
C THR A 364 -5.27 11.58 7.52
N SER A 365 -6.32 12.30 7.12
CA SER A 365 -6.78 13.50 7.82
C SER A 365 -7.19 13.19 9.26
N PHE A 366 -7.97 12.12 9.48
CA PHE A 366 -8.36 11.69 10.82
C PHE A 366 -7.16 11.27 11.68
N ALA A 367 -6.16 10.60 11.10
CA ALA A 367 -4.95 10.23 11.82
C ALA A 367 -4.16 11.48 12.24
N ASN A 368 -4.05 12.48 11.37
CA ASN A 368 -3.39 13.75 11.67
C ASN A 368 -4.14 14.52 12.78
N LYS A 369 -5.48 14.59 12.70
CA LYS A 369 -6.31 15.17 13.77
C LYS A 369 -6.15 14.44 15.10
N ALA A 370 -6.12 13.10 15.08
CA ALA A 370 -5.95 12.29 16.28
C ALA A 370 -4.59 12.56 16.94
N ALA A 371 -3.52 12.68 16.14
CA ALA A 371 -2.18 13.03 16.61
C ALA A 371 -2.11 14.45 17.19
N LEU A 372 -2.74 15.44 16.55
CA LEU A 372 -2.80 16.81 17.06
C LEU A 372 -3.61 16.92 18.35
N TRP A 373 -4.76 16.25 18.44
CA TRP A 373 -5.50 16.18 19.70
C TRP A 373 -4.69 15.52 20.82
N HIS A 374 -3.92 14.48 20.48
CA HIS A 374 -3.04 13.83 21.45
C HIS A 374 -1.97 14.81 21.95
N MET A 375 -1.33 15.53 21.03
CA MET A 375 -0.32 16.56 21.32
C MET A 375 -0.88 17.68 22.21
N TYR A 376 -2.10 18.15 21.93
CA TYR A 376 -2.78 19.14 22.75
C TYR A 376 -3.39 18.58 24.06
N GLY A 377 -3.19 17.30 24.36
CA GLY A 377 -3.63 16.67 25.61
C GLY A 377 -5.09 16.20 25.64
N LYS A 378 -5.82 16.24 24.52
CA LYS A 378 -7.24 15.83 24.43
C LYS A 378 -7.38 14.36 24.00
N ARG A 379 -7.19 13.45 24.95
CA ARG A 379 -7.16 11.98 24.71
C ARG A 379 -8.46 11.39 24.17
N GLU A 380 -9.62 11.85 24.65
CA GLU A 380 -10.92 11.35 24.19
C GLU A 380 -11.15 11.64 22.70
N CYS A 381 -10.71 12.81 22.22
CA CYS A 381 -10.78 13.16 20.81
C CYS A 381 -9.85 12.27 19.96
N THR A 382 -8.65 11.95 20.45
CA THR A 382 -7.75 10.97 19.81
C THR A 382 -8.38 9.58 19.74
N SER A 383 -9.04 9.13 20.82
CA SER A 383 -9.73 7.84 20.88
C SER A 383 -10.85 7.78 19.85
N MET A 384 -11.75 8.78 19.86
CA MET A 384 -12.89 8.87 18.94
C MET A 384 -12.45 8.84 17.49
N LEU A 385 -11.45 9.66 17.10
CA LEU A 385 -10.96 9.68 15.71
C LEU A 385 -10.25 8.39 15.32
N SER A 386 -9.51 7.77 16.24
CA SER A 386 -8.87 6.48 15.99
C SER A 386 -9.94 5.39 15.77
N GLN A 387 -11.01 5.39 16.56
CA GLN A 387 -12.16 4.51 16.35
C GLN A 387 -12.87 4.80 15.02
N MET A 388 -13.07 6.07 14.65
CA MET A 388 -13.65 6.42 13.35
C MET A 388 -12.84 5.84 12.19
N ILE A 389 -11.51 5.90 12.21
CA ILE A 389 -10.65 5.29 11.18
C ILE A 389 -10.88 3.78 11.07
N LEU A 390 -11.10 3.10 12.19
CA LEU A 390 -11.28 1.64 12.24
C LEU A 390 -12.69 1.18 11.86
N HIS A 391 -13.69 2.07 11.97
CA HIS A 391 -15.10 1.75 11.73
C HIS A 391 -15.67 2.38 10.45
N LEU A 392 -14.97 3.31 9.80
CA LEU A 392 -15.41 3.92 8.55
C LEU A 392 -15.41 2.89 7.42
N ASP A 393 -16.52 2.79 6.68
CA ASP A 393 -16.52 2.00 5.45
C ASP A 393 -15.67 2.70 4.39
N THR A 394 -14.52 2.09 4.09
CA THR A 394 -13.52 2.55 3.13
C THR A 394 -13.37 1.57 1.97
N THR A 395 -14.38 0.73 1.75
CA THR A 395 -14.36 -0.29 0.71
C THR A 395 -14.34 0.36 -0.68
N GLU A 396 -13.33 0.01 -1.45
CA GLU A 396 -13.20 0.37 -2.86
C GLU A 396 -12.93 -0.93 -3.63
N HIS A 397 -13.72 -1.19 -4.68
CA HIS A 397 -13.65 -2.45 -5.43
C HIS A 397 -13.75 -3.72 -4.55
N SER A 398 -14.56 -3.67 -3.47
CA SER A 398 -14.72 -4.74 -2.47
C SER A 398 -13.50 -4.98 -1.56
N VAL A 399 -12.50 -4.10 -1.60
CA VAL A 399 -11.30 -4.17 -0.75
C VAL A 399 -11.34 -3.03 0.26
N TYR A 400 -11.23 -3.37 1.54
CA TYR A 400 -11.19 -2.39 2.63
C TYR A 400 -9.82 -1.71 2.71
N TYR A 401 -9.77 -0.42 3.07
CA TYR A 401 -8.51 0.29 3.22
C TYR A 401 -7.68 -0.20 4.42
N ASN A 402 -6.41 -0.49 4.20
CA ASN A 402 -5.50 -0.99 5.21
C ASN A 402 -4.11 -0.37 5.07
N GLY A 403 -4.04 0.95 5.23
CA GLY A 403 -2.80 1.71 5.18
C GLY A 403 -2.23 2.11 6.55
N GLU A 404 -1.29 3.05 6.51
CA GLU A 404 -0.58 3.59 7.68
C GLU A 404 -1.51 4.13 8.78
N SER A 405 -2.52 4.91 8.39
CA SER A 405 -3.49 5.55 9.29
C SER A 405 -4.23 4.55 10.17
N VAL A 406 -4.49 3.33 9.65
CA VAL A 406 -5.12 2.24 10.40
C VAL A 406 -4.17 1.70 11.47
N CYS A 407 -2.88 1.50 11.13
CA CYS A 407 -1.87 1.07 12.10
C CYS A 407 -1.69 2.11 13.21
N ILE A 408 -1.62 3.40 12.85
CA ILE A 408 -1.55 4.52 13.79
C ILE A 408 -2.77 4.53 14.72
N ALA A 409 -3.98 4.38 14.18
CA ALA A 409 -5.22 4.35 14.97
C ALA A 409 -5.21 3.21 16.01
N MET A 410 -4.79 2.00 15.62
CA MET A 410 -4.64 0.87 16.54
C MET A 410 -3.62 1.18 17.64
N CYS A 411 -2.47 1.77 17.28
CA CYS A 411 -1.42 2.12 18.22
C CYS A 411 -1.86 3.22 19.20
N ASN A 412 -2.62 4.22 18.73
CA ASN A 412 -3.19 5.25 19.58
C ASN A 412 -4.13 4.66 20.63
N LEU A 413 -5.02 3.75 20.24
CA LEU A 413 -5.92 3.06 21.18
C LEU A 413 -5.14 2.21 22.18
N ALA A 414 -4.11 1.48 21.73
CA ALA A 414 -3.25 0.71 22.63
C ALA A 414 -2.55 1.59 23.67
N ARG A 415 -2.01 2.75 23.27
CA ARG A 415 -1.42 3.74 24.19
C ARG A 415 -2.45 4.27 25.18
N ILE A 416 -3.66 4.60 24.72
CA ILE A 416 -4.72 5.12 25.59
C ILE A 416 -5.13 4.07 26.65
N HIS A 417 -5.32 2.81 26.26
CA HIS A 417 -5.59 1.74 27.22
C HIS A 417 -4.44 1.51 28.20
N ALA A 418 -3.19 1.56 27.74
CA ALA A 418 -2.02 1.45 28.61
C ALA A 418 -1.96 2.60 29.64
N GLN A 419 -2.26 3.83 29.21
CA GLN A 419 -2.34 5.01 30.09
C GLN A 419 -3.47 4.91 31.13
N MET A 420 -4.52 4.15 30.85
CA MET A 420 -5.58 3.81 31.82
C MET A 420 -5.21 2.63 32.74
N GLY A 421 -3.99 2.10 32.64
CA GLY A 421 -3.53 0.92 33.38
C GLY A 421 -4.04 -0.41 32.82
N GLN A 422 -4.80 -0.38 31.72
CA GLN A 422 -5.39 -1.56 31.09
C GLN A 422 -4.42 -2.22 30.10
N TYR A 423 -3.28 -2.70 30.61
CA TYR A 423 -2.21 -3.26 29.79
C TYR A 423 -2.61 -4.52 29.00
N ASN A 424 -3.57 -5.30 29.48
CA ASN A 424 -4.03 -6.49 28.77
C ASN A 424 -4.73 -6.10 27.45
N PHE A 425 -5.67 -5.15 27.49
CA PHE A 425 -6.33 -4.63 26.29
C PHE A 425 -5.35 -3.96 25.34
N ALA A 426 -4.38 -3.19 25.87
CA ALA A 426 -3.33 -2.59 25.05
C ALA A 426 -2.53 -3.65 24.26
N LEU A 427 -2.11 -4.73 24.92
CA LEU A 427 -1.39 -5.83 24.28
C LEU A 427 -2.25 -6.62 23.30
N ASP A 428 -3.54 -6.81 23.57
CA ASP A 428 -4.47 -7.47 22.64
C ASP A 428 -4.62 -6.67 21.34
N ILE A 429 -4.74 -5.34 21.43
CA ILE A 429 -4.79 -4.45 20.27
C ILE A 429 -3.48 -4.53 19.48
N ILE A 430 -2.32 -4.53 20.16
CA ILE A 430 -1.00 -4.66 19.52
C ILE A 430 -0.86 -6.03 18.83
N ASN A 431 -1.35 -7.11 19.45
CA ASN A 431 -1.38 -8.44 18.84
C ASN A 431 -2.25 -8.48 17.59
N CYS A 432 -3.40 -7.78 17.59
CA CYS A 432 -4.20 -7.59 16.39
C CYS A 432 -3.45 -6.79 15.32
N ALA A 433 -2.73 -5.72 15.69
CA ALA A 433 -1.91 -4.94 14.76
C ALA A 433 -0.80 -5.80 14.14
N LYS A 434 -0.13 -6.64 14.92
CA LYS A 434 0.90 -7.59 14.46
C LYS A 434 0.38 -8.62 13.46
N LYS A 435 -0.86 -9.10 13.62
CA LYS A 435 -1.54 -9.98 12.65
C LYS A 435 -1.99 -9.25 11.38
N ARG A 436 -2.25 -7.94 11.49
CA ARG A 436 -2.69 -7.08 10.39
C ARG A 436 -1.52 -6.52 9.57
N PHE A 437 -0.39 -6.24 10.22
CA PHE A 437 0.84 -5.67 9.67
C PHE A 437 2.08 -6.50 10.07
N PRO A 438 2.43 -7.56 9.32
CA PRO A 438 3.56 -8.45 9.61
C PRO A 438 4.92 -7.74 9.67
N LYS A 439 5.87 -8.29 10.44
CA LYS A 439 7.17 -7.67 10.81
C LYS A 439 8.10 -7.22 9.67
N LYS A 440 7.88 -7.71 8.44
CA LYS A 440 8.73 -7.43 7.26
C LYS A 440 7.98 -6.65 6.17
N GLN A 441 6.83 -6.08 6.52
CA GLN A 441 5.99 -5.33 5.60
C GLN A 441 5.94 -3.85 6.02
N ALA A 442 5.39 -3.02 5.14
CA ALA A 442 5.15 -1.63 5.44
C ALA A 442 4.39 -1.45 6.77
N TYR A 443 4.72 -0.36 7.49
CA TYR A 443 4.05 0.09 8.72
C TYR A 443 4.24 -0.77 9.97
N SER A 444 5.02 -1.86 9.92
CA SER A 444 5.23 -2.70 11.11
C SER A 444 5.98 -2.01 12.23
N GLU A 445 6.85 -1.05 11.87
CA GLU A 445 7.66 -0.29 12.82
C GLU A 445 6.81 0.52 13.81
N ILE A 446 5.63 0.98 13.37
CA ILE A 446 4.72 1.80 14.18
C ILE A 446 4.21 1.01 15.39
N TRP A 447 3.72 -0.21 15.17
CA TRP A 447 3.23 -1.05 16.28
C TRP A 447 4.38 -1.66 17.07
N MET A 448 5.53 -1.93 16.46
CA MET A 448 6.72 -2.41 17.18
C MET A 448 7.22 -1.37 18.17
N GLN A 449 7.31 -0.11 17.74
CA GLN A 449 7.66 1.01 18.62
C GLN A 449 6.65 1.11 19.78
N THR A 450 5.35 1.10 19.45
CA THR A 450 4.27 1.16 20.45
C THR A 450 4.32 0.00 21.44
N GLU A 451 4.64 -1.21 20.98
CA GLU A 451 4.83 -2.40 21.82
C GLU A 451 5.94 -2.18 22.84
N GLN A 452 7.10 -1.68 22.41
CA GLN A 452 8.21 -1.43 23.33
C GLN A 452 7.90 -0.29 24.32
N GLU A 453 7.20 0.76 23.89
CA GLU A 453 6.75 1.86 24.76
C GLU A 453 5.82 1.35 25.88
N VAL A 454 4.80 0.57 25.52
CA VAL A 454 3.82 0.01 26.48
C VAL A 454 4.47 -1.02 27.41
N LEU A 455 5.36 -1.88 26.88
CA LEU A 455 6.11 -2.84 27.68
C LEU A 455 7.03 -2.14 28.69
N PHE A 456 7.75 -1.10 28.26
CA PHE A 456 8.58 -0.30 29.16
C PHE A 456 7.76 0.30 30.31
N GLU A 457 6.65 0.97 30.01
CA GLU A 457 5.78 1.59 31.03
C GLU A 457 5.27 0.57 32.04
N ARG A 458 4.77 -0.58 31.57
CA ARG A 458 4.31 -1.66 32.44
C ARG A 458 5.44 -2.22 33.31
N THR A 459 6.62 -2.41 32.76
CA THR A 459 7.72 -3.10 33.45
C THR A 459 8.42 -2.22 34.47
N ILE A 460 8.55 -0.92 34.20
CA ILE A 460 9.01 0.08 35.16
C ILE A 460 8.09 0.10 36.39
N LEU A 461 6.77 0.17 36.20
CA LEU A 461 5.82 0.16 37.32
C LEU A 461 5.89 -1.12 38.16
N ASN A 462 6.19 -2.25 37.53
CA ASN A 462 6.39 -3.53 38.21
C ASN A 462 7.81 -3.75 38.74
N ARG A 463 8.71 -2.76 38.62
CA ARG A 463 10.14 -2.82 39.00
C ARG A 463 10.90 -4.00 38.38
N LYS A 464 10.48 -4.46 37.20
CA LYS A 464 11.14 -5.52 36.44
C LYS A 464 12.18 -4.94 35.51
N PHE A 465 13.26 -4.39 36.09
CA PHE A 465 14.23 -3.57 35.36
C PHE A 465 14.94 -4.29 34.21
N GLY A 466 15.23 -5.59 34.33
CA GLY A 466 15.85 -6.35 33.24
C GLY A 466 14.99 -6.43 31.97
N VAL A 467 13.66 -6.50 32.12
CA VAL A 467 12.73 -6.49 30.97
C VAL A 467 12.58 -5.07 30.40
N ALA A 468 12.58 -4.05 31.28
CA ALA A 468 12.56 -2.66 30.85
C ALA A 468 13.79 -2.30 30.01
N GLU A 469 14.97 -2.82 30.37
CA GLU A 469 16.23 -2.64 29.65
C GLU A 469 16.18 -3.26 28.24
N LEU A 470 15.62 -4.47 28.12
CA LEU A 470 15.36 -5.09 26.82
C LEU A 470 14.39 -4.27 25.95
N ALA A 471 13.34 -3.71 26.56
CA ALA A 471 12.38 -2.86 25.83
C ALA A 471 13.06 -1.59 25.30
N VAL A 472 13.91 -0.94 26.10
CA VAL A 472 14.72 0.22 25.68
C VAL A 472 15.64 -0.15 24.52
N LEU A 473 16.34 -1.29 24.62
CA LEU A 473 17.26 -1.76 23.59
C LEU A 473 16.54 -2.02 22.26
N ASN A 474 15.38 -2.68 22.30
CA ASN A 474 14.56 -2.90 21.11
C ASN A 474 14.02 -1.59 20.53
N LEU A 475 13.64 -0.63 21.37
CA LEU A 475 13.13 0.67 20.95
C LEU A 475 14.18 1.49 20.20
N LYS A 476 15.47 1.31 20.53
CA LYS A 476 16.59 2.04 19.92
C LYS A 476 16.65 1.88 18.40
N ALA A 477 16.25 0.73 17.88
CA ALA A 477 16.24 0.45 16.44
C ALA A 477 15.24 1.32 15.66
N PHE A 478 14.17 1.79 16.33
CA PHE A 478 13.11 2.58 15.70
C PHE A 478 13.17 4.05 16.09
N ASN A 479 13.47 4.34 17.36
CA ASN A 479 13.53 5.69 17.88
C ASN A 479 14.67 5.84 18.91
N PRO A 480 15.88 6.24 18.45
CA PRO A 480 17.05 6.38 19.31
C PRO A 480 16.87 7.41 20.43
N LEU A 481 16.21 8.54 20.14
CA LEU A 481 16.00 9.62 21.11
C LEU A 481 15.04 9.20 22.22
N GLU A 482 13.92 8.56 21.84
CA GLU A 482 12.96 8.03 22.81
C GLU A 482 13.56 6.89 23.66
N SER A 483 14.37 6.03 23.03
CA SER A 483 15.12 4.98 23.73
C SER A 483 16.08 5.58 24.77
N GLN A 484 16.85 6.61 24.40
CA GLN A 484 17.76 7.28 25.34
C GLN A 484 17.01 7.96 26.49
N LEU A 485 15.88 8.62 26.23
CA LEU A 485 15.06 9.22 27.29
C LEU A 485 14.53 8.16 28.26
N ARG A 486 14.03 7.03 27.75
CA ARG A 486 13.54 5.92 28.57
C ARG A 486 14.67 5.20 29.31
N HIS A 487 15.88 5.14 28.75
CA HIS A 487 17.05 4.63 29.46
C HIS A 487 17.40 5.52 30.66
N ALA A 488 17.39 6.85 30.50
CA ALA A 488 17.60 7.76 31.61
C ALA A 488 16.53 7.61 32.71
N ILE A 489 15.26 7.41 32.32
CA ILE A 489 14.17 7.09 33.27
C ILE A 489 14.45 5.77 33.99
N LEU A 490 14.91 4.73 33.28
CA LEU A 490 15.27 3.45 33.88
C LEU A 490 16.41 3.59 34.91
N CYS A 491 17.48 4.32 34.58
CA CYS A 491 18.57 4.61 35.50
C CYS A 491 18.08 5.36 36.74
N LYS A 492 17.23 6.38 36.55
CA LYS A 492 16.58 7.10 37.65
C LYS A 492 15.80 6.16 38.57
N GLU A 493 14.96 5.28 38.02
CA GLU A 493 14.15 4.34 38.80
C GLU A 493 14.98 3.22 39.48
N LYS A 494 16.17 2.88 38.94
CA LYS A 494 17.15 2.00 39.59
C LYS A 494 17.89 2.69 40.76
N GLY A 495 17.90 4.03 40.80
CA GLY A 495 18.69 4.83 41.73
C GLY A 495 20.08 5.24 41.20
N ASP A 496 20.37 4.93 39.94
CA ASP A 496 21.63 5.28 39.26
C ASP A 496 21.57 6.73 38.76
N ILE A 497 21.80 7.68 39.67
CA ILE A 497 21.65 9.12 39.41
C ILE A 497 22.67 9.64 38.40
N THR A 498 23.95 9.26 38.51
CA THR A 498 25.02 9.80 37.65
C THR A 498 24.80 9.46 36.17
N PRO A 499 24.55 8.19 35.78
CA PRO A 499 24.22 7.86 34.40
C PRO A 499 22.95 8.58 33.90
N ALA A 500 21.91 8.66 34.72
CA ALA A 500 20.67 9.35 34.36
C ALA A 500 20.91 10.84 34.07
N LEU A 501 21.69 11.54 34.91
CA LEU A 501 22.04 12.94 34.69
C LEU A 501 22.86 13.11 33.40
N THR A 502 23.87 12.27 33.18
CA THR A 502 24.72 12.36 31.97
C THR A 502 23.88 12.21 30.70
N GLU A 503 22.96 11.25 30.68
CA GLU A 503 22.11 11.03 29.51
C GLU A 503 21.10 12.15 29.28
N LEU A 504 20.46 12.66 30.34
CA LEU A 504 19.51 13.76 30.23
C LEU A 504 20.17 15.07 29.79
N HIS A 505 21.37 15.39 30.27
CA HIS A 505 22.10 16.57 29.81
C HIS A 505 22.53 16.43 28.36
N LYS A 506 22.95 15.23 27.92
CA LYS A 506 23.23 14.96 26.50
C LYS A 506 21.97 15.12 25.63
N LEU A 507 20.82 14.69 26.11
CA LEU A 507 19.54 14.94 25.44
C LEU A 507 19.20 16.43 25.40
N LEU A 508 19.45 17.17 26.49
CA LEU A 508 19.23 18.61 26.56
C LEU A 508 20.12 19.36 25.56
N GLU A 509 21.40 19.03 25.46
CA GLU A 509 22.30 19.57 24.43
C GLU A 509 21.75 19.29 23.03
N THR A 510 21.26 18.06 22.79
CA THR A 510 20.64 17.71 21.51
C THR A 510 19.36 18.51 21.24
N CYS A 511 18.59 18.86 22.28
CA CYS A 511 17.39 19.70 22.17
C CYS A 511 17.71 21.19 21.91
N GLN A 512 18.89 21.65 22.32
CA GLN A 512 19.37 23.03 22.19
C GLN A 512 20.06 23.28 20.84
N VAL A 513 20.72 22.26 20.28
CA VAL A 513 21.33 22.36 18.95
C VAL A 513 20.20 22.40 17.92
N ASP A 514 19.89 23.60 17.44
CA ASP A 514 18.88 23.83 16.42
C ASP A 514 19.45 23.38 15.06
N LYS A 515 19.40 22.06 14.78
CA LYS A 515 19.96 21.49 13.56
C LYS A 515 19.11 21.74 12.31
N GLY A 516 18.08 22.60 12.39
CA GLY A 516 17.13 22.83 11.29
C GLY A 516 16.18 21.65 11.04
N ASP A 517 16.69 20.43 11.17
CA ASP A 517 15.91 19.20 11.19
C ASP A 517 15.18 19.12 12.54
N HIS A 518 13.88 19.47 12.54
CA HIS A 518 12.94 19.42 13.66
C HIS A 518 12.69 17.99 14.18
N SER A 519 13.75 17.18 14.31
CA SER A 519 13.70 15.83 14.88
C SER A 519 13.24 15.84 16.33
N VAL A 520 13.44 16.97 17.04
CA VAL A 520 13.07 17.15 18.44
C VAL A 520 11.85 18.07 18.56
N THR A 521 10.70 17.49 18.93
CA THR A 521 9.46 18.23 19.14
C THR A 521 9.46 19.00 20.46
N ALA A 522 8.66 20.06 20.57
CA ALA A 522 8.46 20.79 21.83
C ALA A 522 7.96 19.86 22.97
N ASP A 523 7.13 18.86 22.62
CA ASP A 523 6.69 17.79 23.52
C ASP A 523 7.88 17.00 24.10
N PHE A 524 8.81 16.54 23.24
CA PHE A 524 10.00 15.83 23.68
C PHE A 524 10.88 16.69 24.58
N LYS A 525 11.10 17.97 24.22
CA LYS A 525 11.86 18.92 25.06
C LYS A 525 11.23 19.08 26.44
N CYS A 526 9.90 19.22 26.52
CA CYS A 526 9.18 19.27 27.79
C CYS A 526 9.44 18.02 28.64
N ARG A 527 9.40 16.83 28.04
CA ARG A 527 9.66 15.57 28.75
C ARG A 527 11.08 15.51 29.32
N VAL A 528 12.09 15.92 28.57
CA VAL A 528 13.49 15.99 29.06
C VAL A 528 13.59 16.94 30.27
N TYR A 529 12.97 18.12 30.19
CA TYR A 529 12.95 19.08 31.30
C TYR A 529 12.24 18.56 32.55
N LEU A 530 11.09 17.90 32.39
CA LEU A 530 10.36 17.31 33.51
C LEU A 530 11.12 16.15 34.15
N GLU A 531 11.82 15.34 33.36
CA GLU A 531 12.66 14.26 33.90
C GLU A 531 13.90 14.80 34.64
N LEU A 532 14.54 15.86 34.12
CA LEU A 532 15.60 16.58 34.84
C LEU A 532 15.08 17.17 36.15
N GLY A 533 13.93 17.83 36.12
CA GLY A 533 13.26 18.38 37.30
C GLY A 533 12.97 17.31 38.35
N SER A 534 12.44 16.16 37.92
CA SER A 534 12.20 15.00 38.79
C SER A 534 13.49 14.47 39.42
N LEU A 535 14.60 14.42 38.67
CA LEU A 535 15.87 13.90 39.14
C LEU A 535 16.55 14.84 40.14
N TYR A 536 16.58 16.15 39.86
CA TYR A 536 17.09 17.16 40.79
C TYR A 536 16.28 17.23 42.09
N ARG A 537 14.97 16.98 42.02
CA ARG A 537 14.13 16.84 43.21
C ARG A 537 14.55 15.64 44.06
N GLN A 538 14.83 14.49 43.46
CA GLN A 538 15.29 13.29 44.17
C GLN A 538 16.66 13.48 44.84
N THR A 539 17.53 14.32 44.27
CA THR A 539 18.85 14.63 44.85
C THR A 539 18.82 15.77 45.88
N GLY A 540 17.65 16.34 46.17
CA GLY A 540 17.48 17.43 47.14
C GLY A 540 17.80 18.83 46.61
N ASN A 541 18.06 18.99 45.32
CA ASN A 541 18.31 20.29 44.70
C ASN A 541 16.99 20.91 44.17
N ALA A 542 16.21 21.47 45.10
CA ALA A 542 14.90 22.05 44.80
C ALA A 542 14.97 23.25 43.83
N SER A 543 16.03 24.06 43.89
CA SER A 543 16.17 25.26 43.03
C SER A 543 16.36 24.89 41.57
N SER A 544 17.28 23.96 41.27
CA SER A 544 17.45 23.45 39.90
C SER A 544 16.20 22.71 39.41
N ALA A 545 15.56 21.93 40.30
CA ALA A 545 14.31 21.25 39.96
C ALA A 545 13.21 22.23 39.53
N GLN A 546 12.99 23.31 40.31
CA GLN A 546 12.01 24.35 39.99
C GLN A 546 12.31 25.04 38.65
N SER A 547 13.58 25.36 38.36
CA SER A 547 13.99 26.00 37.11
C SER A 547 13.57 25.18 35.89
N TYR A 548 13.94 23.89 35.85
CA TYR A 548 13.62 23.02 34.70
C TYR A 548 12.11 22.77 34.56
N ILE A 549 11.38 22.61 35.67
CA ILE A 549 9.92 22.44 35.62
C ILE A 549 9.24 23.70 35.05
N LEU A 550 9.66 24.90 35.47
CA LEU A 550 9.12 26.16 34.98
C LEU A 550 9.46 26.40 33.50
N GLU A 551 10.67 26.04 33.06
CA GLU A 551 11.05 26.05 31.64
C GLU A 551 10.13 25.13 30.82
N SER A 552 9.91 23.90 31.29
CA SER A 552 8.98 22.97 30.63
C SER A 552 7.57 23.53 30.55
N MET A 553 7.05 24.11 31.64
CA MET A 553 5.69 24.66 31.67
C MET A 553 5.55 25.86 30.75
N THR A 554 6.58 26.69 30.65
CA THR A 554 6.61 27.85 29.75
C THR A 554 6.54 27.38 28.29
N LEU A 555 7.40 26.43 27.92
CA LEU A 555 7.40 25.84 26.58
C LEU A 555 6.07 25.13 26.26
N ALA A 556 5.54 24.36 27.21
CA ALA A 556 4.26 23.66 27.07
C ALA A 556 3.10 24.63 26.84
N LYS A 557 3.04 25.75 27.58
CA LYS A 557 2.01 26.78 27.39
C LYS A 557 2.12 27.47 26.04
N THR A 558 3.33 27.78 25.59
CA THR A 558 3.57 28.37 24.26
C THR A 558 3.04 27.46 23.15
N HIS A 559 3.31 26.16 23.23
CA HIS A 559 2.88 25.17 22.21
C HIS A 559 1.51 24.52 22.49
N HIS A 560 0.74 25.02 23.46
CA HIS A 560 -0.58 24.50 23.82
C HIS A 560 -0.60 23.01 24.25
N LEU A 561 0.49 22.53 24.87
CA LEU A 561 0.65 21.17 25.38
C LEU A 561 0.03 21.05 26.79
N GLU A 562 -1.29 20.88 26.85
CA GLU A 562 -2.04 20.89 28.11
C GLU A 562 -1.62 19.77 29.06
N TYR A 563 -1.37 18.57 28.54
CA TYR A 563 -0.92 17.43 29.35
C TYR A 563 0.43 17.69 30.03
N MET A 564 1.40 18.24 29.29
CA MET A 564 2.71 18.60 29.85
C MET A 564 2.60 19.73 30.87
N THR A 565 1.71 20.71 30.62
CA THR A 565 1.44 21.78 31.57
C THR A 565 0.87 21.24 32.89
N ALA A 566 -0.05 20.28 32.83
CA ALA A 566 -0.62 19.63 34.00
C ALA A 566 0.43 18.79 34.76
N LEU A 567 1.26 18.02 34.04
CA LEU A 567 2.33 17.23 34.65
C LEU A 567 3.37 18.11 35.34
N GLY A 568 3.76 19.22 34.70
CA GLY A 568 4.65 20.22 35.30
C GLY A 568 4.06 20.87 36.55
N ALA A 569 2.76 21.18 36.55
CA ALA A 569 2.09 21.73 37.74
C ALA A 569 2.10 20.76 38.92
N VAL A 570 1.84 19.46 38.67
CA VAL A 570 1.91 18.41 39.71
C VAL A 570 3.33 18.28 40.26
N GLN A 571 4.35 18.24 39.38
CA GLN A 571 5.73 18.16 39.82
C GLN A 571 6.18 19.40 40.60
N LEU A 572 5.78 20.60 40.16
CA LEU A 572 6.10 21.86 40.85
C LEU A 572 5.51 21.88 42.27
N ALA A 573 4.25 21.46 42.42
CA ALA A 573 3.61 21.33 43.72
C ALA A 573 4.39 20.36 44.64
N SER A 574 4.92 19.26 44.10
CA SER A 574 5.72 18.29 44.86
C SER A 574 7.12 18.76 45.26
N VAL A 575 7.61 19.87 44.71
CA VAL A 575 8.90 20.50 45.10
C VAL A 575 8.70 21.58 46.16
N GLN A 576 7.48 22.15 46.23
CA GLN A 576 7.13 23.22 47.17
C GLN A 576 6.65 22.68 48.53
N VAL A 577 6.27 21.41 48.60
CA VAL A 577 5.97 20.64 49.82
C VAL A 577 7.24 19.91 50.25
#